data_AF-A0A421FHI3-F1
#
_entry.id   AF-A0A421FHI3-F1
#
_cell.length_a   1.000
_cell.length_b   1.000
_cell.length_c   1.000
_cell.angle_alpha   90.00
_cell.angle_beta   90.00
_cell.angle_gamma   90.00
#
_symmetry.space_group_name_H-M   'P 1'
#
loop_
_entity.id
_entity.type
_entity.pdbx_description
1 polymer ?
#
loop_
_entity_poly.entity_id
_entity_poly.type
_entity_poly.pdbx_seq_one_letter_code
_entity_poly.pdbx_strand_id
1 'polypeptide(L)'
;MLRLAPLPHERVVYWGSGTWRILIALEEKKLPYRSVCVSFSSGVLKTPFFRALNPRMRIPVLVEPAELPVPGEESESTDEETPKSKVAEAAMGISRLMTSSVSQYRTIVYESGAILEYLEKKYPGVPCMPESPAQYAIAQSRLHEANEILSVVGDLVVYLRRFPQERRNPAVLSAKWASVESELSLWEAYLGSHQFLVDQEKPYLCDFTLFTNVAYAVRCGLQLDGLYPRLAMFYVRLCARGSIETTWPPHWRTTIGLKVLTKTCCYCGGRADQPCVCKQRSMPPRAMMSPPSMPSQQTS
;
A
#
# COMPACT_ATOMS: atom_id res chain seq x y z
N MET A 1 -26.63 2.66 5.88
CA MET A 1 -26.32 1.95 4.61
C MET A 1 -26.45 2.84 3.37
N LEU A 2 -27.42 3.78 3.32
CA LEU A 2 -27.64 4.67 2.16
C LEU A 2 -26.41 5.50 1.71
N ARG A 3 -25.51 5.91 2.63
CA ARG A 3 -24.29 6.66 2.27
C ARG A 3 -23.17 5.82 1.65
N LEU A 4 -23.27 4.48 1.70
CA LEU A 4 -22.27 3.61 1.12
C LEU A 4 -22.56 3.40 -0.37
N ALA A 5 -23.79 3.04 -0.73
CA ALA A 5 -24.18 2.74 -2.12
C ALA A 5 -23.87 3.90 -3.09
N PRO A 6 -23.31 3.61 -4.28
CA PRO A 6 -22.98 4.62 -5.28
C PRO A 6 -24.22 5.05 -6.09
N LEU A 7 -24.46 6.34 -6.28
CA LEU A 7 -25.51 6.83 -7.19
C LEU A 7 -25.10 6.66 -8.67
N PRO A 8 -26.05 6.59 -9.65
CA PRO A 8 -25.74 6.29 -11.06
C PRO A 8 -24.67 7.17 -11.69
N HIS A 9 -24.66 8.47 -11.38
CA HIS A 9 -23.71 9.44 -11.92
C HIS A 9 -22.40 9.56 -11.12
N GLU A 10 -22.29 8.84 -9.99
CA GLU A 10 -21.13 8.97 -9.10
C GLU A 10 -20.01 7.99 -9.45
N ARG A 11 -18.79 8.53 -9.51
CA ARG A 11 -17.58 7.75 -9.27
C ARG A 11 -17.37 7.59 -7.77
N VAL A 12 -17.27 6.35 -7.29
CA VAL A 12 -17.07 6.06 -5.86
C VAL A 12 -15.86 5.17 -5.66
N VAL A 13 -15.00 5.54 -4.72
CA VAL A 13 -13.85 4.72 -4.33
C VAL A 13 -13.99 4.27 -2.88
N TYR A 14 -13.98 2.96 -2.67
CA TYR A 14 -13.84 2.35 -1.35
C TYR A 14 -12.38 2.01 -1.11
N TRP A 15 -11.80 2.58 -0.05
CA TRP A 15 -10.36 2.53 0.16
C TRP A 15 -9.99 2.45 1.65
N GLY A 16 -8.72 2.19 1.92
CA GLY A 16 -8.12 2.26 3.25
C GLY A 16 -6.67 2.73 3.14
N SER A 17 -5.99 2.95 4.26
CA SER A 17 -4.65 3.55 4.26
C SER A 17 -3.61 2.80 3.42
N GLY A 18 -3.77 1.49 3.20
CA GLY A 18 -2.86 0.71 2.35
C GLY A 18 -3.16 0.81 0.85
N THR A 19 -4.25 1.46 0.44
CA THR A 19 -4.73 1.44 -0.95
C THR A 19 -5.09 2.83 -1.50
N TRP A 20 -4.75 3.88 -0.75
CA TRP A 20 -5.07 5.27 -1.05
C TRP A 20 -4.36 5.87 -2.29
N ARG A 21 -3.40 5.14 -2.89
CA ARG A 21 -2.78 5.48 -4.19
C ARG A 21 -3.77 5.73 -5.33
N ILE A 22 -4.95 5.11 -5.27
CA ILE A 22 -6.02 5.35 -6.27
C ILE A 22 -6.56 6.77 -6.15
N LEU A 23 -6.68 7.31 -4.93
CA LEU A 23 -7.15 8.68 -4.75
C LEU A 23 -6.14 9.67 -5.31
N ILE A 24 -4.84 9.42 -5.08
CA ILE A 24 -3.77 10.23 -5.66
C ILE A 24 -3.87 10.24 -7.19
N ALA A 25 -4.05 9.07 -7.81
CA ALA A 25 -4.23 8.99 -9.26
C ALA A 25 -5.47 9.76 -9.76
N LEU A 26 -6.58 9.71 -9.03
CA LEU A 26 -7.78 10.49 -9.39
C LEU A 26 -7.55 12.01 -9.30
N GLU A 27 -6.85 12.46 -8.26
CA GLU A 27 -6.45 13.87 -8.11
C GLU A 27 -5.49 14.33 -9.22
N GLU A 28 -4.45 13.55 -9.50
CA GLU A 28 -3.47 13.86 -10.56
C GLU A 28 -4.14 13.92 -11.95
N LYS A 29 -5.14 13.07 -12.17
CA LYS A 29 -5.94 13.07 -13.41
C LYS A 29 -7.11 14.06 -13.39
N LYS A 30 -7.30 14.81 -12.29
CA LYS A 30 -8.38 15.80 -12.11
C LYS A 30 -9.77 15.20 -12.29
N LEU A 31 -9.97 13.95 -11.87
CA LEU A 31 -11.23 13.24 -11.99
C LEU A 31 -12.07 13.43 -10.73
N PRO A 32 -13.35 13.83 -10.81
CA PRO A 32 -14.21 13.95 -9.64
C PRO A 32 -14.53 12.56 -9.07
N TYR A 33 -14.55 12.44 -7.75
CA TYR A 33 -14.90 11.19 -7.07
C TYR A 33 -15.49 11.45 -5.68
N ARG A 34 -16.27 10.48 -5.20
CA ARG A 34 -16.66 10.35 -3.80
C ARG A 34 -15.79 9.28 -3.16
N SER A 35 -15.10 9.61 -2.07
CA SER A 35 -14.26 8.65 -1.36
C SER A 35 -14.96 8.11 -0.12
N VAL A 36 -14.83 6.80 0.09
CA VAL A 36 -15.36 6.09 1.25
C VAL A 36 -14.20 5.34 1.91
N CYS A 37 -13.69 5.90 3.00
CA CYS A 37 -12.68 5.24 3.82
C CYS A 37 -13.35 4.11 4.63
N VAL A 38 -13.01 2.86 4.32
CA VAL A 38 -13.59 1.67 4.97
C VAL A 38 -12.65 1.20 6.07
N SER A 39 -13.14 1.20 7.31
CA SER A 39 -12.41 0.56 8.43
C SER A 39 -12.58 -0.95 8.40
N PHE A 40 -11.48 -1.69 8.59
CA PHE A 40 -11.49 -3.14 8.71
C PHE A 40 -12.34 -3.65 9.89
N SER A 41 -12.46 -2.85 10.96
CA SER A 41 -13.26 -3.21 12.15
C SER A 41 -14.76 -2.93 12.01
N SER A 42 -15.17 -2.15 11.00
CA SER A 42 -16.57 -1.72 10.84
C SER A 42 -17.53 -2.85 10.44
N GLY A 43 -17.01 -4.00 10.01
CA GLY A 43 -17.80 -5.11 9.49
C GLY A 43 -18.37 -4.87 8.07
N VAL A 44 -18.26 -3.67 7.50
CA VAL A 44 -18.79 -3.30 6.17
C VAL A 44 -18.33 -4.27 5.08
N LEU A 45 -17.05 -4.66 5.10
CA LEU A 45 -16.47 -5.59 4.13
C LEU A 45 -17.19 -6.95 4.11
N LYS A 46 -17.79 -7.37 5.23
CA LYS A 46 -18.47 -8.67 5.37
C LYS A 46 -19.96 -8.62 4.95
N THR A 47 -20.46 -7.46 4.56
CA THR A 47 -21.88 -7.29 4.19
C THR A 47 -22.19 -7.90 2.82
N PRO A 48 -23.43 -8.35 2.56
CA PRO A 48 -23.85 -8.78 1.23
C PRO A 48 -23.64 -7.71 0.16
N PHE A 49 -23.87 -6.44 0.52
CA PHE A 49 -23.59 -5.29 -0.33
C PHE A 49 -22.14 -5.27 -0.81
N PHE A 50 -21.17 -5.37 0.11
CA PHE A 50 -19.76 -5.28 -0.27
C PHE A 50 -19.28 -6.53 -1.01
N ARG A 51 -19.84 -7.69 -0.69
CA ARG A 51 -19.61 -8.93 -1.46
C ARG A 51 -20.05 -8.79 -2.92
N ALA A 52 -21.14 -8.08 -3.18
CA ALA A 52 -21.61 -7.80 -4.53
C ALA A 52 -20.69 -6.84 -5.30
N LEU A 53 -19.91 -6.00 -4.61
CA LEU A 53 -18.90 -5.14 -5.24
C LEU A 53 -17.56 -5.88 -5.48
N ASN A 54 -17.14 -6.68 -4.50
CA ASN A 54 -15.93 -7.48 -4.59
C ASN A 54 -16.17 -8.83 -3.90
N PRO A 55 -16.13 -9.96 -4.64
CA PRO A 55 -16.42 -11.28 -4.07
C PRO A 55 -15.39 -11.69 -3.02
N ARG A 56 -14.18 -11.12 -3.06
CA ARG A 56 -13.14 -11.31 -2.04
C ARG A 56 -13.34 -10.43 -0.80
N MET A 57 -14.33 -9.53 -0.81
CA MET A 57 -14.65 -8.64 0.32
C MET A 57 -13.46 -7.77 0.75
N ARG A 58 -12.70 -7.29 -0.24
CA ARG A 58 -11.48 -6.50 -0.03
C ARG A 58 -11.61 -5.12 -0.65
N ILE A 59 -10.86 -4.19 -0.07
CA ILE A 59 -10.55 -2.89 -0.67
C ILE A 59 -9.18 -2.97 -1.38
N PRO A 60 -8.94 -2.15 -2.41
CA PRO A 60 -9.83 -1.10 -2.90
C PRO A 60 -10.89 -1.60 -3.89
N VAL A 61 -11.94 -0.79 -4.07
CA VAL A 61 -12.93 -0.95 -5.14
C VAL A 61 -13.23 0.43 -5.74
N LEU A 62 -13.13 0.55 -7.05
CA LEU A 62 -13.61 1.68 -7.84
C LEU A 62 -14.94 1.30 -8.49
N VAL A 63 -15.94 2.15 -8.32
CA VAL A 63 -17.21 2.09 -9.06
C VAL A 63 -17.29 3.34 -9.92
N GLU A 64 -17.41 3.15 -11.23
CA GLU A 64 -17.58 4.24 -12.19
C GLU A 64 -19.06 4.64 -12.35
N PRO A 65 -19.32 5.87 -12.85
CA PRO A 65 -20.64 6.26 -13.30
C PRO A 65 -21.18 5.25 -14.33
N ALA A 66 -22.50 5.06 -14.33
CA ALA A 66 -23.18 4.27 -15.33
C ALA A 66 -22.97 4.88 -16.72
N GLU A 67 -22.53 4.07 -17.66
CA GLU A 67 -22.39 4.48 -19.06
C GLU A 67 -23.72 4.27 -19.76
N LEU A 68 -24.10 5.25 -20.60
CA LEU A 68 -25.16 5.03 -21.57
C LEU A 68 -24.63 4.06 -22.63
N PRO A 69 -25.45 3.15 -23.16
CA PRO A 69 -25.04 2.26 -24.23
C PRO A 69 -24.63 3.11 -25.43
N VAL A 70 -23.59 2.67 -26.12
CA VAL A 70 -23.23 3.24 -27.41
C VAL A 70 -24.38 2.93 -28.38
N PRO A 71 -25.02 3.93 -29.02
CA PRO A 71 -26.05 3.67 -30.01
C PRO A 71 -25.43 2.90 -31.19
N GLY A 72 -25.83 1.64 -31.39
CA GLY A 72 -25.35 0.79 -32.49
C GLY A 72 -24.76 -0.56 -32.06
N GLU A 73 -24.46 -0.77 -30.77
CA GLU A 73 -24.18 -2.10 -30.23
C GLU A 73 -25.49 -2.74 -29.74
N GLU A 74 -26.38 -3.08 -30.66
CA GLU A 74 -27.43 -4.04 -30.36
C GLU A 74 -26.74 -5.40 -30.16
N SER A 75 -26.58 -5.82 -28.90
CA SER A 75 -26.12 -7.16 -28.61
C SER A 75 -27.17 -8.14 -29.16
N GLU A 76 -26.85 -8.82 -30.25
CA GLU A 76 -27.55 -10.03 -30.65
C GLU A 76 -27.62 -10.94 -29.41
N SER A 77 -28.84 -11.20 -28.96
CA SER A 77 -29.12 -12.13 -27.87
C SER A 77 -28.70 -13.52 -28.31
N THR A 78 -27.46 -13.88 -27.98
CA THR A 78 -26.95 -15.25 -28.09
C THR A 78 -27.19 -15.93 -26.75
N ASP A 79 -27.99 -17.00 -26.81
CA ASP A 79 -28.39 -17.97 -25.80
C ASP A 79 -28.01 -17.70 -24.34
N GLU A 80 -29.03 -17.62 -23.47
CA GLU A 80 -28.92 -17.64 -22.02
C GLU A 80 -28.16 -18.89 -21.54
N GLU A 81 -26.83 -18.83 -21.49
CA GLU A 81 -26.04 -19.82 -20.76
C GLU A 81 -26.22 -19.57 -19.25
N THR A 82 -27.24 -20.23 -18.68
CA THR A 82 -27.43 -20.29 -17.22
C THR A 82 -26.13 -20.75 -16.53
N PRO A 83 -25.60 -19.98 -15.57
CA PRO A 83 -24.37 -20.35 -14.87
C PRO A 83 -24.54 -21.66 -14.09
N LYS A 84 -23.70 -22.65 -14.41
CA LYS A 84 -23.67 -23.99 -13.78
C LYS A 84 -23.24 -23.98 -12.30
N SER A 85 -23.06 -22.81 -11.68
CA SER A 85 -22.62 -22.65 -10.29
C SER A 85 -23.06 -21.30 -9.69
N LYS A 86 -23.50 -21.32 -8.43
CA LYS A 86 -23.81 -20.12 -7.63
C LYS A 86 -22.63 -19.14 -7.51
N VAL A 87 -21.39 -19.63 -7.68
CA VAL A 87 -20.17 -18.79 -7.67
C VAL A 87 -20.03 -18.03 -9.00
N ALA A 88 -20.38 -18.66 -10.12
CA ALA A 88 -20.35 -18.03 -11.45
C ALA A 88 -21.49 -17.02 -11.62
N GLU A 89 -22.66 -17.30 -11.04
CA GLU A 89 -23.79 -16.36 -11.00
C GLU A 89 -23.46 -15.09 -10.21
N ALA A 90 -22.80 -15.24 -9.05
CA ALA A 90 -22.30 -14.11 -8.28
C ALA A 90 -21.24 -13.30 -9.07
N ALA A 91 -20.30 -13.97 -9.75
CA ALA A 91 -19.27 -13.34 -10.58
C ALA A 91 -19.83 -12.58 -11.79
N MET A 92 -20.87 -13.10 -12.46
CA MET A 92 -21.51 -12.41 -13.58
C MET A 92 -22.44 -11.27 -13.14
N GLY A 93 -23.09 -11.38 -11.98
CA GLY A 93 -23.84 -10.28 -11.37
C GLY A 93 -22.97 -9.06 -11.01
N ILE A 94 -21.67 -9.27 -10.77
CA ILE A 94 -20.71 -8.22 -10.36
C ILE A 94 -20.42 -7.18 -11.48
N SER A 95 -20.47 -7.57 -12.77
CA SER A 95 -20.38 -6.62 -13.89
C SER A 95 -21.74 -6.03 -14.32
N ARG A 96 -22.85 -6.63 -13.88
CA ARG A 96 -24.23 -6.24 -14.23
C ARG A 96 -25.06 -5.93 -12.97
N LEU A 97 -24.54 -5.08 -12.09
CA LEU A 97 -25.30 -4.64 -10.92
C LEU A 97 -26.43 -3.67 -11.33
N MET A 98 -27.59 -4.28 -11.60
CA MET A 98 -28.97 -3.76 -11.42
C MET A 98 -29.43 -2.60 -12.31
N THR A 99 -29.98 -2.93 -13.49
CA THR A 99 -31.20 -2.28 -14.01
C THR A 99 -32.01 -3.31 -14.81
N SER A 100 -33.20 -3.67 -14.33
CA SER A 100 -34.14 -4.63 -14.93
C SER A 100 -34.84 -4.12 -16.20
N SER A 101 -34.42 -2.96 -16.70
CA SER A 101 -34.98 -2.28 -17.86
C SER A 101 -33.79 -1.75 -18.64
N VAL A 102 -33.55 -2.37 -19.79
CA VAL A 102 -32.68 -1.94 -20.91
C VAL A 102 -31.56 -0.95 -20.53
N SER A 103 -30.34 -1.50 -20.47
CA SER A 103 -29.13 -0.85 -20.98
C SER A 103 -28.47 0.28 -20.14
N GLN A 104 -28.11 0.02 -18.89
CA GLN A 104 -27.03 0.76 -18.21
C GLN A 104 -26.11 -0.24 -17.51
N TYR A 105 -24.82 -0.25 -17.85
CA TYR A 105 -23.81 -1.04 -17.15
C TYR A 105 -22.87 -0.12 -16.38
N ARG A 106 -22.43 -0.59 -15.20
CA ARG A 106 -21.41 0.11 -14.42
C ARG A 106 -20.12 -0.67 -14.44
N THR A 107 -19.03 0.02 -14.71
CA THR A 107 -17.70 -0.56 -14.55
C THR A 107 -17.33 -0.57 -13.07
N ILE A 108 -17.10 -1.77 -12.53
CA ILE A 108 -16.61 -1.98 -11.17
C ILE A 108 -15.25 -2.66 -11.27
N VAL A 109 -14.22 -2.03 -10.69
CA VAL A 109 -12.84 -2.53 -10.75
C VAL A 109 -12.30 -2.66 -9.33
N TYR A 110 -11.67 -3.78 -9.04
CA TYR A 110 -10.94 -4.05 -7.80
C TYR A 110 -9.53 -4.55 -8.12
N GLU A 111 -8.66 -4.59 -7.11
CA GLU A 111 -7.19 -4.60 -7.23
C GLU A 111 -6.63 -3.23 -7.62
N SER A 112 -5.72 -2.67 -6.81
CA SER A 112 -5.23 -1.32 -7.05
C SER A 112 -4.47 -1.19 -8.36
N GLY A 113 -3.71 -2.21 -8.79
CA GLY A 113 -2.98 -2.16 -10.07
C GLY A 113 -3.93 -2.06 -11.26
N ALA A 114 -4.97 -2.91 -11.28
CA ALA A 114 -5.98 -2.90 -12.33
C ALA A 114 -6.78 -1.59 -12.36
N ILE A 115 -7.11 -1.02 -11.20
CA ILE A 115 -7.78 0.28 -11.12
C ILE A 115 -6.89 1.38 -11.73
N LEU A 116 -5.60 1.41 -11.38
CA LEU A 116 -4.67 2.42 -11.89
C LEU A 116 -4.50 2.32 -13.41
N GLU A 117 -4.35 1.10 -13.94
CA GLU A 117 -4.27 0.85 -15.39
C GLU A 117 -5.57 1.23 -16.11
N TYR A 118 -6.71 0.86 -15.53
CA TYR A 118 -8.03 1.24 -16.05
C TYR A 118 -8.20 2.76 -16.16
N LEU A 119 -7.83 3.50 -15.10
CA LEU A 119 -7.93 4.96 -15.09
C LEU A 119 -7.04 5.58 -16.17
N GLU A 120 -5.81 5.07 -16.36
CA GLU A 120 -4.92 5.55 -17.41
C GLU A 120 -5.49 5.31 -18.80
N LYS A 121 -6.03 4.10 -19.04
CA LYS A 121 -6.63 3.73 -20.32
C LYS A 121 -7.90 4.51 -20.65
N LYS A 122 -8.79 4.69 -19.67
CA LYS A 122 -10.10 5.33 -19.89
C LYS A 122 -10.01 6.86 -19.96
N TYR A 123 -9.07 7.47 -19.24
CA TYR A 123 -8.94 8.93 -19.14
C TYR A 123 -7.57 9.42 -19.62
N PRO A 124 -7.30 9.43 -20.94
CA PRO A 124 -5.98 9.77 -21.48
C PRO A 124 -5.64 11.26 -21.43
N GLY A 125 -6.61 12.15 -21.13
CA GLY A 125 -6.42 13.61 -21.22
C GLY A 125 -5.39 14.20 -20.26
N VAL A 126 -5.07 13.52 -19.17
CA VAL A 126 -3.97 13.88 -18.25
C VAL A 126 -3.16 12.60 -17.99
N PRO A 127 -2.11 12.31 -18.78
CA PRO A 127 -1.40 11.05 -18.71
C PRO A 127 -0.53 10.96 -17.46
N CYS A 128 -0.72 9.87 -16.72
CA CYS A 128 0.06 9.51 -15.53
C CYS A 128 1.02 8.34 -15.79
N MET A 129 1.20 7.98 -17.07
CA MET A 129 2.26 7.10 -17.56
C MET A 129 3.05 7.77 -18.69
N PRO A 130 4.29 7.34 -18.97
CA PRO A 130 5.07 7.82 -20.12
C PRO A 130 4.43 7.43 -21.45
N GLU A 131 4.56 8.28 -22.47
CA GLU A 131 4.09 7.98 -23.83
C GLU A 131 5.00 7.01 -24.59
N SER A 132 6.31 7.09 -24.34
CA SER A 132 7.29 6.19 -24.96
C SER A 132 7.05 4.76 -24.50
N PRO A 133 6.86 3.78 -25.43
CA PRO A 133 6.63 2.40 -25.05
C PRO A 133 7.71 1.80 -24.15
N ALA A 134 8.98 2.18 -24.36
CA ALA A 134 10.10 1.73 -23.55
C ALA A 134 10.03 2.28 -22.12
N GLN A 135 9.78 3.59 -21.97
CA GLN A 135 9.63 4.19 -20.65
C GLN A 135 8.34 3.72 -19.95
N TYR A 136 7.26 3.52 -20.71
CA TYR A 136 6.02 2.93 -20.21
C TYR A 136 6.27 1.55 -19.60
N ALA A 137 6.99 0.68 -20.30
CA ALA A 137 7.32 -0.66 -19.79
C ALA A 137 8.15 -0.60 -18.49
N ILE A 138 9.11 0.34 -18.40
CA ILE A 138 9.88 0.56 -17.17
C ILE A 138 8.97 1.07 -16.04
N ALA A 139 8.14 2.08 -16.30
CA ALA A 139 7.19 2.62 -15.34
C ALA A 139 6.21 1.54 -14.83
N GLN A 140 5.68 0.72 -15.74
CA GLN A 140 4.79 -0.39 -15.42
C GLN A 140 5.50 -1.43 -14.54
N SER A 141 6.75 -1.76 -14.86
CA SER A 141 7.55 -2.68 -14.05
C SER A 141 7.73 -2.15 -12.62
N ARG A 142 8.14 -0.88 -12.48
CA ARG A 142 8.30 -0.21 -11.17
C ARG A 142 6.99 -0.13 -10.39
N LEU A 143 5.87 0.10 -11.08
CA LEU A 143 4.54 0.14 -10.48
C LEU A 143 4.18 -1.18 -9.79
N HIS A 144 4.44 -2.32 -10.44
CA HIS A 144 4.14 -3.63 -9.89
C HIS A 144 5.14 -4.04 -8.81
N GLU A 145 6.43 -3.81 -9.05
CA GLU A 145 7.53 -4.12 -8.15
C GLU A 145 7.43 -3.37 -6.82
N ALA A 146 6.92 -2.13 -6.83
CA ALA A 146 6.78 -1.31 -5.64
C ALA A 146 5.93 -1.93 -4.52
N ASN A 147 5.17 -3.01 -4.78
CA ASN A 147 4.49 -3.74 -3.69
C ASN A 147 5.45 -4.59 -2.83
N GLU A 148 6.67 -4.87 -3.29
CA GLU A 148 7.63 -5.70 -2.55
C GLU A 148 8.08 -5.02 -1.25
N ILE A 149 8.31 -3.69 -1.27
CA ILE A 149 8.64 -2.95 -0.05
C ILE A 149 7.54 -3.08 1.01
N LEU A 150 6.27 -3.08 0.59
CA LEU A 150 5.13 -3.28 1.50
C LEU A 150 5.12 -4.71 2.08
N SER A 151 5.50 -5.70 1.27
CA SER A 151 5.63 -7.11 1.69
C SER A 151 6.67 -7.27 2.79
N VAL A 152 7.92 -6.86 2.54
CA VAL A 152 9.03 -7.03 3.51
C VAL A 152 8.84 -6.19 4.77
N VAL A 153 8.35 -4.95 4.63
CA VAL A 153 8.04 -4.09 5.79
C VAL A 153 6.86 -4.67 6.57
N GLY A 154 5.83 -5.16 5.87
CA GLY A 154 4.66 -5.78 6.49
C GLY A 154 5.03 -7.01 7.32
N ASP A 155 5.86 -7.90 6.78
CA ASP A 155 6.35 -9.10 7.46
C ASP A 155 7.15 -8.75 8.72
N LEU A 156 8.07 -7.78 8.64
CA LEU A 156 8.80 -7.29 9.81
C LEU A 156 7.88 -6.67 10.86
N VAL A 157 6.94 -5.80 10.45
CA VAL A 157 6.00 -5.15 11.35
C VAL A 157 5.10 -6.16 12.06
N VAL A 158 4.58 -7.17 11.35
CA VAL A 158 3.76 -8.24 11.94
C VAL A 158 4.58 -9.03 12.95
N TYR A 159 5.83 -9.39 12.62
CA TYR A 159 6.71 -10.08 13.55
C TYR A 159 6.94 -9.27 14.83
N LEU A 160 7.29 -7.99 14.70
CA LEU A 160 7.56 -7.09 15.83
C LEU A 160 6.34 -6.86 16.73
N ARG A 161 5.12 -6.85 16.15
CA ARG A 161 3.87 -6.75 16.90
C ARG A 161 3.48 -8.05 17.61
N ARG A 162 3.77 -9.19 16.98
CA ARG A 162 3.40 -10.51 17.52
C ARG A 162 4.32 -10.96 18.65
N PHE A 163 5.60 -10.60 18.58
CA PHE A 163 6.61 -11.06 19.53
C PHE A 163 7.17 -9.89 20.36
N PRO A 164 6.89 -9.85 21.68
CA PRO A 164 7.55 -8.94 22.63
C PRO A 164 9.07 -9.10 22.58
N GLN A 165 9.80 -8.06 23.00
CA GLN A 165 11.26 -7.97 22.84
C GLN A 165 12.00 -9.20 23.38
N GLU A 166 11.57 -9.73 24.51
CA GLU A 166 12.17 -10.86 25.23
C GLU A 166 11.97 -12.20 24.51
N ARG A 167 10.98 -12.27 23.60
CA ARG A 167 10.59 -13.48 22.85
C ARG A 167 11.01 -13.42 21.39
N ARG A 168 11.74 -12.38 20.97
CA ARG A 168 12.21 -12.25 19.59
C ARG A 168 13.43 -13.13 19.36
N ASN A 169 13.42 -13.90 18.29
CA ASN A 169 14.56 -14.63 17.80
C ASN A 169 15.51 -13.65 17.08
N PRO A 170 16.76 -13.45 17.55
CA PRO A 170 17.68 -12.48 16.96
C PRO A 170 18.02 -12.76 15.49
N ALA A 171 18.17 -14.03 15.10
CA ALA A 171 18.50 -14.40 13.72
C ALA A 171 17.34 -14.10 12.77
N VAL A 172 16.10 -14.42 13.17
CA VAL A 172 14.89 -14.10 12.38
C VAL A 172 14.71 -12.59 12.25
N LEU A 173 14.90 -11.84 13.34
CA LEU A 173 14.80 -10.39 13.33
C LEU A 173 15.87 -9.76 12.41
N SER A 174 17.12 -10.24 12.50
CA SER A 174 18.21 -9.77 11.64
C SER A 174 17.94 -10.06 10.16
N ALA A 175 17.44 -11.24 9.83
CA ALA A 175 17.10 -11.60 8.46
C ALA A 175 15.99 -10.70 7.88
N LYS A 176 14.90 -10.45 8.65
CA LYS A 176 13.82 -9.56 8.22
C LYS A 176 14.29 -8.12 8.02
N TRP A 177 15.16 -7.63 8.90
CA TRP A 177 15.79 -6.31 8.73
C TRP A 177 16.68 -6.26 7.48
N ALA A 178 17.48 -7.29 7.22
CA ALA A 178 18.31 -7.36 6.02
C ALA A 178 17.46 -7.32 4.73
N SER A 179 16.30 -7.99 4.70
CA SER A 179 15.36 -7.88 3.57
C SER A 179 14.85 -6.45 3.37
N VAL A 180 14.45 -5.76 4.45
CA VAL A 180 14.02 -4.36 4.38
C VAL A 180 15.14 -3.45 3.90
N GLU A 181 16.37 -3.62 4.40
CA GLU A 181 17.53 -2.83 4.00
C GLU A 181 17.93 -3.07 2.54
N SER A 182 17.84 -4.32 2.07
CA SER A 182 18.07 -4.68 0.68
C SER A 182 17.08 -3.99 -0.25
N GLU A 183 15.78 -4.04 0.09
CA GLU A 183 14.74 -3.37 -0.69
C GLU A 183 14.93 -1.86 -0.72
N LEU A 184 15.14 -1.21 0.44
CA LEU A 184 15.38 0.23 0.48
C LEU A 184 16.61 0.64 -0.35
N SER A 185 17.66 -0.18 -0.33
CA SER A 185 18.87 0.07 -1.14
C SER A 185 18.60 -0.04 -2.64
N LEU A 186 17.73 -0.96 -3.06
CA LEU A 186 17.32 -1.10 -4.46
C LEU A 186 16.56 0.14 -4.94
N TRP A 187 15.57 0.61 -4.17
CA TRP A 187 14.81 1.82 -4.51
C TRP A 187 15.68 3.09 -4.47
N GLU A 188 16.59 3.19 -3.52
CA GLU A 188 17.61 4.25 -3.44
C GLU A 188 18.52 4.25 -4.68
N ALA A 189 18.86 3.08 -5.23
CA ALA A 189 19.65 2.94 -6.45
C ALA A 189 18.84 3.30 -7.70
N TYR A 190 17.57 2.90 -7.79
CA TYR A 190 16.69 3.26 -8.91
C TYR A 190 16.49 4.76 -9.07
N LEU A 191 16.42 5.51 -7.97
CA LEU A 191 16.35 6.97 -8.02
C LEU A 191 17.62 7.58 -8.65
N GLY A 192 18.81 6.99 -8.46
CA GLY A 192 20.03 7.44 -9.15
C GLY A 192 20.34 8.93 -8.95
N SER A 193 20.29 9.74 -10.02
CA SER A 193 20.32 11.21 -9.94
C SER A 193 18.96 11.87 -10.26
N HIS A 194 17.93 11.05 -10.44
CA HIS A 194 16.60 11.46 -10.84
C HIS A 194 15.76 11.90 -9.65
N GLN A 195 14.81 12.78 -9.94
CA GLN A 195 13.83 13.20 -8.95
C GLN A 195 12.76 12.12 -8.72
N PHE A 196 12.40 11.38 -9.78
CA PHE A 196 11.40 10.31 -9.78
C PHE A 196 11.97 9.04 -10.41
N LEU A 197 11.21 7.94 -10.38
CA LEU A 197 11.69 6.61 -10.75
C LEU A 197 11.99 6.45 -12.24
N VAL A 198 11.36 7.25 -13.10
CA VAL A 198 11.46 7.11 -14.56
C VAL A 198 11.83 8.43 -15.24
N ASP A 199 11.25 9.53 -14.78
CA ASP A 199 11.45 10.85 -15.37
C ASP A 199 12.12 11.81 -14.38
N GLN A 200 12.85 12.78 -14.92
CA GLN A 200 13.64 13.72 -14.11
C GLN A 200 12.76 14.72 -13.36
N GLU A 201 11.54 15.02 -13.82
CA GLU A 201 10.72 16.13 -13.29
C GLU A 201 9.25 15.76 -13.11
N LYS A 202 8.75 14.74 -13.80
CA LYS A 202 7.35 14.32 -13.76
C LYS A 202 7.18 12.99 -13.01
N PRO A 203 6.40 12.93 -11.91
CA PRO A 203 6.03 11.65 -11.31
C PRO A 203 4.97 10.93 -12.14
N TYR A 204 5.03 9.61 -12.12
CA TYR A 204 4.05 8.70 -12.72
C TYR A 204 3.40 7.81 -11.66
N LEU A 205 2.47 6.95 -12.09
CA LEU A 205 1.76 6.01 -11.20
C LEU A 205 2.69 5.16 -10.32
N CYS A 206 3.87 4.81 -10.83
CA CYS A 206 4.87 4.05 -10.08
C CYS A 206 5.43 4.82 -8.87
N ASP A 207 5.65 6.12 -9.00
CA ASP A 207 6.14 6.99 -7.92
C ASP A 207 5.13 7.08 -6.79
N PHE A 208 3.85 7.32 -7.12
CA PHE A 208 2.79 7.38 -6.12
C PHE A 208 2.60 6.03 -5.41
N THR A 209 2.76 4.93 -6.16
CA THR A 209 2.66 3.59 -5.58
C THR A 209 3.80 3.31 -4.61
N LEU A 210 5.06 3.55 -5.00
CA LEU A 210 6.21 3.44 -4.09
C LEU A 210 6.03 4.36 -2.88
N PHE A 211 5.64 5.61 -3.11
CA PHE A 211 5.42 6.59 -2.06
C PHE A 211 4.44 6.12 -1.00
N THR A 212 3.27 5.62 -1.39
CA THR A 212 2.27 5.18 -0.41
C THR A 212 2.79 4.03 0.47
N ASN A 213 3.63 3.16 -0.08
CA ASN A 213 4.24 2.05 0.64
C ASN A 213 5.37 2.53 1.57
N VAL A 214 6.22 3.45 1.11
CA VAL A 214 7.25 4.11 1.93
C VAL A 214 6.61 4.93 3.06
N ALA A 215 5.52 5.66 2.77
CA ALA A 215 4.78 6.43 3.76
C ALA A 215 4.23 5.53 4.88
N TYR A 216 3.78 4.32 4.56
CA TYR A 216 3.40 3.32 5.56
C TYR A 216 4.59 2.87 6.41
N ALA A 217 5.76 2.66 5.80
CA ALA A 217 6.97 2.32 6.55
C ALA A 217 7.42 3.46 7.49
N VAL A 218 7.43 4.70 7.01
CA VAL A 218 7.71 5.91 7.81
C VAL A 218 6.68 6.06 8.93
N ARG A 219 5.40 5.81 8.63
CA ARG A 219 4.33 5.76 9.63
C ARG A 219 4.56 4.67 10.68
N CYS A 220 5.25 3.60 10.33
CA CYS A 220 5.70 2.55 11.24
C CYS A 220 7.04 2.86 11.93
N GLY A 221 7.56 4.08 11.80
CA GLY A 221 8.78 4.55 12.46
C GLY A 221 10.07 4.32 11.68
N LEU A 222 9.98 3.95 10.39
CA LEU A 222 11.17 3.89 9.53
C LEU A 222 11.76 5.30 9.38
N GLN A 223 13.06 5.40 9.58
CA GLN A 223 13.86 6.60 9.34
C GLN A 223 14.57 6.44 8.00
N LEU A 224 14.37 7.41 7.09
CA LEU A 224 14.99 7.42 5.76
C LEU A 224 16.28 8.26 5.73
N ASP A 225 16.45 9.16 6.71
CA ASP A 225 17.61 10.01 6.84
C ASP A 225 18.90 9.20 7.09
N GLY A 226 20.00 9.68 6.50
CA GLY A 226 21.30 9.00 6.53
C GLY A 226 21.52 8.09 5.33
N LEU A 227 21.09 6.82 5.42
CA LEU A 227 21.46 5.78 4.45
C LEU A 227 20.73 5.87 3.11
N TYR A 228 19.56 6.51 3.06
CA TYR A 228 18.70 6.57 1.86
C TYR A 228 18.33 8.02 1.52
N PRO A 229 19.33 8.90 1.27
CA PRO A 229 19.10 10.33 1.10
C PRO A 229 18.22 10.66 -0.11
N ARG A 230 18.32 9.90 -1.21
CA ARG A 230 17.49 10.15 -2.40
C ARG A 230 16.05 9.74 -2.16
N LEU A 231 15.84 8.60 -1.50
CA LEU A 231 14.51 8.14 -1.12
C LEU A 231 13.86 9.09 -0.11
N ALA A 232 14.65 9.65 0.82
CA ALA A 232 14.19 10.68 1.75
C ALA A 232 13.75 11.95 0.99
N MET A 233 14.54 12.44 0.03
CA MET A 233 14.18 13.60 -0.78
C MET A 233 12.98 13.34 -1.69
N PHE A 234 12.89 12.15 -2.29
CA PHE A 234 11.73 11.67 -3.03
C PHE A 234 10.46 11.71 -2.17
N TYR A 235 10.54 11.17 -0.96
CA TYR A 235 9.43 11.15 -0.01
C TYR A 235 8.98 12.57 0.37
N VAL A 236 9.91 13.48 0.67
CA VAL A 236 9.61 14.88 0.99
C VAL A 236 8.98 15.59 -0.20
N ARG A 237 9.51 15.41 -1.42
CA ARG A 237 8.98 16.04 -2.63
C ARG A 237 7.54 15.61 -2.89
N LEU A 238 7.24 14.32 -2.73
CA LEU A 238 5.88 13.79 -2.91
C LEU A 238 4.94 14.23 -1.79
N CYS A 239 5.38 14.30 -0.53
CA CYS A 239 4.59 14.87 0.57
C CYS A 239 4.11 16.31 0.28
N ALA A 240 4.88 17.10 -0.46
CA ALA A 240 4.56 18.48 -0.80
C ALA A 240 3.57 18.62 -1.98
N ARG A 241 3.15 17.52 -2.63
CA ARG A 241 2.20 17.58 -3.75
C ARG A 241 0.77 17.77 -3.24
N GLY A 242 0.01 18.65 -3.90
CA GLY A 242 -1.39 18.91 -3.58
C GLY A 242 -2.28 17.65 -3.64
N SER A 243 -2.04 16.74 -4.59
CA SER A 243 -2.76 15.46 -4.69
C SER A 243 -2.57 14.58 -3.44
N ILE A 244 -1.37 14.55 -2.89
CA ILE A 244 -1.02 13.80 -1.68
C ILE A 244 -1.54 14.50 -0.43
N GLU A 245 -1.45 15.83 -0.38
CA GLU A 245 -2.03 16.62 0.70
C GLU A 245 -3.54 16.39 0.81
N THR A 246 -4.27 16.51 -0.30
CA THR A 246 -5.72 16.30 -0.36
C THR A 246 -6.12 14.90 0.08
N THR A 247 -5.33 13.88 -0.30
CA THR A 247 -5.71 12.47 -0.10
C THR A 247 -5.13 11.84 1.17
N TRP A 248 -4.27 12.55 1.91
CA TRP A 248 -3.61 12.04 3.12
C TRP A 248 -4.59 11.34 4.07
N PRO A 249 -4.30 10.10 4.57
CA PRO A 249 -5.25 9.37 5.37
C PRO A 249 -5.63 10.21 6.60
N PRO A 250 -6.91 10.56 6.80
CA PRO A 250 -7.29 11.53 7.82
C PRO A 250 -6.84 11.12 9.23
N HIS A 251 -6.96 9.83 9.54
CA HIS A 251 -6.52 9.27 10.81
C HIS A 251 -5.01 9.33 11.03
N TRP A 252 -4.18 9.44 9.98
CA TRP A 252 -2.73 9.63 10.13
C TRP A 252 -2.36 11.05 10.57
N ARG A 253 -3.23 12.04 10.36
CA ARG A 253 -3.02 13.43 10.81
C ARG A 253 -3.22 13.56 12.31
N THR A 254 -4.15 12.79 12.88
CA THR A 254 -4.60 12.94 14.27
C THR A 254 -4.04 11.89 15.22
N THR A 255 -3.40 10.84 14.71
CA THR A 255 -2.84 9.77 15.56
C THR A 255 -1.34 9.65 15.35
N ILE A 256 -0.61 9.25 16.39
CA ILE A 256 0.82 8.99 16.32
C ILE A 256 1.03 7.64 15.61
N GLY A 257 2.03 7.57 14.72
CA GLY A 257 2.43 6.34 14.06
C GLY A 257 2.91 5.26 15.03
N LEU A 258 2.93 4.02 14.57
CA LEU A 258 3.43 2.90 15.36
C LEU A 258 4.95 2.93 15.28
N LYS A 259 5.68 3.35 16.31
CA LYS A 259 7.15 3.41 16.30
C LYS A 259 7.79 2.02 16.46
N VAL A 260 7.39 1.04 15.65
CA VAL A 260 7.87 -0.34 15.74
C VAL A 260 9.15 -0.56 14.93
N LEU A 261 9.37 0.22 13.87
CA LEU A 261 10.57 0.17 13.03
C LEU A 261 11.70 1.08 13.51
N THR A 262 11.57 1.74 14.66
CA THR A 262 12.72 2.41 15.26
C THR A 262 13.74 1.35 15.65
N LYS A 263 14.96 1.42 15.11
CA LYS A 263 16.07 0.55 15.51
C LYS A 263 16.44 0.81 16.97
N THR A 264 15.69 0.26 17.90
CA THR A 264 16.08 0.18 19.30
C THR A 264 17.32 -0.68 19.37
N CYS A 265 18.42 -0.12 19.88
CA CYS A 265 19.64 -0.88 20.09
C CYS A 265 19.35 -2.11 20.96
N CYS A 266 19.82 -3.29 20.54
CA CYS A 266 19.63 -4.56 21.24
C CYS A 266 20.18 -4.58 22.68
N TYR A 267 21.10 -3.66 23.01
CA TYR A 267 21.68 -3.53 24.34
C TYR A 267 20.91 -2.55 25.25
N CYS A 268 20.64 -1.34 24.76
CA CYS A 268 20.02 -0.29 25.57
C CYS A 268 18.47 -0.26 25.47
N GLY A 269 17.88 -1.05 24.56
CA GLY A 269 16.44 -1.04 24.28
C GLY A 269 15.92 0.28 23.71
N GLY A 270 16.83 1.17 23.27
CA GLY A 270 16.49 2.50 22.76
C GLY A 270 15.78 3.42 23.76
N ARG A 271 16.03 3.28 25.07
CA ARG A 271 15.45 4.11 26.13
C ARG A 271 16.00 5.54 26.25
N ALA A 272 16.91 5.95 25.37
CA ALA A 272 17.54 7.27 25.43
C ALA A 272 17.01 8.18 24.32
N ASP A 273 16.66 9.41 24.67
CA ASP A 273 16.36 10.52 23.74
C ASP A 273 17.61 11.01 22.96
N GLN A 274 18.73 10.29 23.06
CA GLN A 274 19.99 10.54 22.34
C GLN A 274 20.48 9.29 21.60
N PRO A 275 21.24 9.44 20.50
CA PRO A 275 21.76 8.32 19.72
C PRO A 275 22.61 7.36 20.58
N CYS A 276 22.19 6.09 20.64
CA CYS A 276 22.76 5.07 21.53
C CYS A 276 24.18 4.66 21.08
N VAL A 277 25.18 4.85 21.96
CA VAL A 277 26.62 4.58 21.73
C VAL A 277 27.01 3.10 21.78
N CYS A 278 26.07 2.20 22.07
CA CYS A 278 26.33 0.76 22.19
C CYS A 278 26.88 0.11 20.91
N LYS A 279 26.73 0.73 19.74
CA LYS A 279 27.35 0.27 18.47
C LYS A 279 28.86 0.51 18.41
N GLN A 280 29.43 1.37 19.26
CA GLN A 280 30.86 1.70 19.26
C GLN A 280 31.71 0.79 20.15
N ARG A 281 31.09 -0.09 20.95
CA ARG A 281 31.83 -1.08 21.73
C ARG A 281 32.06 -2.30 20.84
N SER A 282 33.28 -2.43 20.31
CA SER A 282 33.77 -3.67 19.73
C SER A 282 33.54 -4.82 20.72
N MET A 283 33.16 -6.00 20.20
CA MET A 283 33.06 -7.20 21.03
C MET A 283 34.39 -7.41 21.77
N PRO A 284 34.41 -7.57 23.11
CA PRO A 284 35.58 -8.14 23.74
C PRO A 284 35.70 -9.59 23.23
N PRO A 285 36.90 -10.08 22.91
CA PRO A 285 37.09 -11.46 22.51
C PRO A 285 36.54 -12.39 23.60
N ARG A 286 36.02 -13.55 23.18
CA ARG A 286 35.28 -14.54 23.97
C ARG A 286 36.12 -15.27 25.05
N ALA A 287 37.15 -14.63 25.56
CA ALA A 287 38.02 -15.14 26.61
C ALA A 287 38.11 -14.08 27.71
N MET A 288 37.14 -14.07 28.63
CA MET A 288 37.22 -13.65 30.05
C MET A 288 35.80 -13.69 30.63
N MET A 289 35.13 -14.84 30.56
CA MET A 289 34.05 -15.14 31.51
C MET A 289 34.66 -16.07 32.55
N SER A 290 35.04 -15.52 33.70
CA SER A 290 35.32 -16.33 34.87
C SER A 290 34.06 -17.13 35.21
N PRO A 291 34.17 -18.44 35.52
CA PRO A 291 33.02 -19.23 35.87
C PRO A 291 32.35 -18.67 37.14
N PRO A 292 31.01 -18.78 37.27
CA PRO A 292 30.32 -18.35 38.47
C PRO A 292 30.86 -19.15 39.67
N SER A 293 31.21 -18.44 40.74
CA SER A 293 31.58 -19.02 42.02
C SER A 293 30.42 -19.84 42.58
N MET A 294 30.69 -21.12 42.86
CA MET A 294 29.78 -22.01 43.59
C MET A 294 29.44 -21.41 44.96
N PRO A 295 28.17 -21.40 45.40
CA PRO A 295 27.84 -21.05 46.77
C PRO A 295 28.33 -22.16 47.71
N SER A 296 29.16 -21.78 48.68
CA SER A 296 29.61 -22.62 49.78
C SER A 296 28.41 -23.13 50.58
N GLN A 297 28.21 -24.44 50.59
CA GLN A 297 27.40 -25.11 51.60
C GLN A 297 28.07 -24.91 52.96
N GLN A 298 27.45 -24.13 53.84
CA GLN A 298 27.73 -24.20 55.27
C GLN A 298 26.77 -25.21 55.89
N THR A 299 27.31 -26.38 56.17
CA THR A 299 26.77 -27.34 57.15
C THR A 299 27.32 -26.99 58.52
N SER A 300 26.42 -26.70 59.46
CA SER A 300 26.42 -27.04 60.90
C SER A 300 25.62 -26.00 61.68
#